data_AF-K1TGM2-F1
#
_entry.id   AF-K1TGM2-F1
#
_cell.length_a   1.000
_cell.length_b   1.000
_cell.length_c   1.000
_cell.angle_alpha   90.00
_cell.angle_beta   90.00
_cell.angle_gamma   90.00
#
_symmetry.space_group_name_H-M   'P 1'
#
loop_
_entity.id
_entity.type
_entity.pdbx_description
1 polymer ?
#
loop_
_entity_poly.entity_id
_entity_poly.type
_entity_poly.pdbx_seq_one_letter_code
_entity_poly.pdbx_strand_id
1 'polypeptide(L)'
;EALQRASFRHIKGVSYDLKIGLIDVDSHNFPNLCLMKLSAYHKAKGHTVEWWNAKGRYDLVYKSRVFTDTYSKDTITVTNAEQVIFGGTGYDTKNHLPPEVEHSYPDYSIYPQFFGIAYGFLSRGCPRNCGFCIVSSKEGRKSVKVADLSEFWKWQPEIKIMDANLLACPDHENLIEQLIQSRAWVDFSQGLDIRLVNRDNVSLLNRVRIKAVHFAWDNPDEDLTGYFQRFLDLTAIKAAASGAYMCLPTMAAPMNRIYTA
;
A
#
# COMPACT_ATOMS: atom_id res chain seq x y z
N GLU A 1 14.77 14.10 7.37
CA GLU A 1 15.42 14.83 8.49
C GLU A 1 14.92 14.42 9.89
N ALA A 2 13.64 14.09 10.11
CA ALA A 2 13.14 13.71 11.44
C ALA A 2 13.74 12.39 11.99
N LEU A 3 13.95 11.37 11.14
CA LEU A 3 14.58 10.11 11.54
C LEU A 3 16.11 10.21 11.74
N GLN A 4 16.78 11.15 11.07
CA GLN A 4 18.21 11.42 11.29
C GLN A 4 18.48 12.18 12.60
N ARG A 5 17.46 12.77 13.23
CA ARG A 5 17.55 13.43 14.53
C ARG A 5 17.30 12.50 15.72
N ALA A 6 17.08 11.20 15.50
CA ALA A 6 17.22 10.20 16.56
C ALA A 6 18.72 10.01 16.89
N SER A 7 19.41 11.10 17.26
CA SER A 7 20.75 11.03 17.84
C SER A 7 20.61 10.64 19.31
N PHE A 8 20.22 9.39 19.53
CA PHE A 8 20.66 8.71 20.75
C PHE A 8 22.18 8.81 20.71
N ARG A 9 22.80 9.41 21.75
CA ARG A 9 24.26 9.59 21.82
C ARG A 9 24.94 8.23 21.60
N HIS A 10 25.38 7.98 20.38
CA HIS A 10 25.89 6.68 19.97
C HIS A 10 27.32 6.56 20.51
N ILE A 11 27.47 5.95 21.69
CA ILE A 11 28.78 5.56 22.20
C ILE A 11 29.22 4.34 21.38
N LYS A 12 30.29 4.49 20.58
CA LYS A 12 30.88 3.38 19.82
C LYS A 12 31.14 2.19 20.76
N GLY A 13 30.54 1.04 20.46
CA GLY A 13 30.73 -0.21 21.20
C GLY A 13 29.62 -0.58 22.19
N VAL A 14 28.59 0.25 22.37
CA VAL A 14 27.43 -0.07 23.22
C VAL A 14 26.21 -0.32 22.34
N SER A 15 25.70 -1.56 22.34
CA SER A 15 24.38 -1.88 21.79
C SER A 15 23.33 -1.43 22.79
N TYR A 16 22.53 -0.42 22.44
CA TYR A 16 21.37 -0.02 23.24
C TYR A 16 20.17 -0.86 22.80
N ASP A 17 19.74 -1.82 23.62
CA ASP A 17 18.43 -2.47 23.45
C ASP A 17 17.34 -1.43 23.77
N LEU A 18 16.79 -0.82 22.72
CA LEU A 18 15.73 0.17 22.84
C LEU A 18 14.37 -0.53 22.93
N LYS A 19 13.49 0.01 23.77
CA LYS A 19 12.09 -0.38 23.83
C LYS A 19 11.24 0.51 22.93
N ILE A 20 10.74 -0.07 21.84
CA ILE A 20 9.97 0.59 20.80
C ILE A 20 8.49 0.29 20.94
N GLY A 21 7.67 1.35 21.00
CA GLY A 21 6.21 1.25 20.97
C GLY A 21 5.65 1.54 19.58
N LEU A 22 4.68 0.76 19.14
CA LEU A 22 3.93 1.01 17.90
C LEU A 22 2.49 1.39 18.22
N ILE A 23 1.96 2.39 17.52
CA ILE A 23 0.55 2.78 17.58
C ILE A 23 0.01 2.81 16.15
N ASP A 24 -0.94 1.92 15.89
CA ASP A 24 -1.81 1.95 14.72
C ASP A 24 -3.08 2.71 15.08
N VAL A 25 -3.28 3.88 14.47
CA VAL A 25 -4.38 4.77 14.85
C VAL A 25 -5.70 4.33 14.24
N ASP A 26 -5.69 3.82 13.01
CA ASP A 26 -6.89 3.75 12.19
C ASP A 26 -6.94 2.63 11.13
N SER A 27 -6.02 1.67 11.15
CA SER A 27 -6.13 0.54 10.22
C SER A 27 -7.23 -0.43 10.65
N HIS A 28 -8.12 -0.74 9.71
CA HIS A 28 -9.21 -1.71 9.88
C HIS A 28 -9.17 -2.69 8.72
N ASN A 29 -9.13 -4.00 8.99
CA ASN A 29 -9.08 -5.07 7.97
C ASN A 29 -7.93 -4.94 6.94
N PHE A 30 -6.91 -4.14 7.25
CA PHE A 30 -5.72 -3.92 6.43
C PHE A 30 -4.54 -3.65 7.38
N PRO A 31 -3.32 -4.16 7.11
CA PRO A 31 -2.18 -3.88 7.97
C PRO A 31 -1.57 -2.49 7.75
N ASN A 32 -0.99 -1.90 8.79
CA ASN A 32 -0.17 -0.71 8.64
C ASN A 32 1.24 -1.08 8.15
N LEU A 33 1.45 -1.07 6.84
CA LEU A 33 2.71 -1.49 6.21
C LEU A 33 3.94 -0.74 6.75
N CYS A 34 3.80 0.55 7.06
CA CYS A 34 4.88 1.36 7.64
C CYS A 34 5.30 0.82 9.00
N LEU A 35 4.35 0.49 9.88
CA LEU A 35 4.64 -0.09 11.20
C LEU A 35 5.28 -1.47 11.09
N MET A 36 4.87 -2.28 10.11
CA MET A 36 5.50 -3.58 9.85
C MET A 36 6.98 -3.44 9.47
N LYS A 37 7.30 -2.50 8.57
CA LYS A 37 8.68 -2.23 8.16
C LYS A 37 9.52 -1.66 9.30
N LEU A 38 8.96 -0.73 10.09
CA LEU A 38 9.61 -0.19 11.30
C LEU A 38 9.88 -1.27 12.34
N SER A 39 8.92 -2.19 12.56
CA SER A 39 9.09 -3.33 13.46
C SER A 39 10.23 -4.24 12.98
N ALA A 40 10.24 -4.61 11.69
CA ALA A 40 11.29 -5.45 11.11
C ALA A 40 12.68 -4.80 11.29
N TYR A 41 12.79 -3.51 10.98
CA TYR A 41 14.03 -2.75 11.12
C TYR A 41 14.57 -2.74 12.55
N HIS A 42 13.70 -2.45 13.53
CA HIS A 42 14.12 -2.38 14.93
C HIS A 42 14.46 -3.76 15.50
N LYS A 43 13.68 -4.79 15.19
CA LYS A 43 13.98 -6.17 15.60
C LYS A 43 15.30 -6.68 15.01
N ALA A 44 15.60 -6.34 13.76
CA ALA A 44 16.88 -6.70 13.12
C ALA A 44 18.10 -6.08 13.82
N LYS A 45 17.90 -4.98 14.57
CA LYS A 45 18.92 -4.33 15.41
C LYS A 45 18.96 -4.83 16.84
N GLY A 46 18.15 -5.83 17.18
CA GLY A 46 18.05 -6.37 18.54
C GLY A 46 17.23 -5.52 19.51
N HIS A 47 16.47 -4.54 19.02
CA HIS A 47 15.58 -3.75 19.87
C HIS A 47 14.29 -4.53 20.17
N THR A 48 13.72 -4.29 21.34
CA THR A 48 12.39 -4.78 21.71
C THR A 48 11.30 -3.94 21.04
N VAL A 49 10.36 -4.58 20.32
CA VAL A 49 9.24 -3.91 19.66
C VAL A 49 7.91 -4.51 20.12
N GLU A 50 7.00 -3.67 20.59
CA GLU A 50 5.66 -4.07 21.02
C GLU A 50 4.60 -3.02 20.67
N TRP A 51 3.33 -3.41 20.71
CA TRP A 51 2.22 -2.46 20.68
C TRP A 51 2.30 -1.57 21.92
N TRP A 52 2.18 -0.26 21.71
CA TRP A 52 2.25 0.72 22.78
C TRP A 52 1.16 0.48 23.82
N ASN A 53 1.54 0.61 25.10
CA ASN A 53 0.66 0.49 26.24
C ASN A 53 0.83 1.70 27.17
N ALA A 54 -0.28 2.30 27.61
CA ALA A 54 -0.27 3.46 28.51
C ALA A 54 0.46 3.22 29.84
N LYS A 55 0.57 1.96 30.30
CA LYS A 55 1.29 1.57 31.53
C LYS A 55 2.78 1.30 31.31
N GLY A 56 3.23 1.23 30.05
CA GLY A 56 4.63 0.96 29.71
C GLY A 56 5.53 2.19 29.85
N ARG A 57 6.81 2.01 29.50
CA ARG A 57 7.77 3.09 29.23
C ARG A 57 8.55 2.72 27.97
N TYR A 58 8.77 3.69 27.10
CA TYR A 58 9.38 3.48 25.79
C TYR A 58 10.51 4.47 25.57
N ASP A 59 11.55 4.06 24.84
CA ASP A 59 12.57 4.99 24.36
C ASP A 59 12.05 5.73 23.12
N LEU A 60 11.27 5.05 22.27
CA LEU A 60 10.73 5.60 21.05
C LEU A 60 9.35 5.01 20.75
N VAL A 61 8.41 5.87 20.37
CA VAL A 61 7.08 5.45 19.90
C VAL A 61 6.84 5.94 18.47
N TYR A 62 6.44 5.02 17.59
CA TYR A 62 5.93 5.34 16.27
C TYR A 62 4.41 5.33 16.29
N LYS A 63 3.83 6.41 15.77
CA LYS A 63 2.39 6.58 15.68
C LYS A 63 2.00 6.80 14.23
N SER A 64 1.34 5.80 13.65
CA SER A 64 1.00 5.77 12.23
C SER A 64 -0.49 5.95 12.03
N ARG A 65 -0.86 6.89 11.18
CA ARG A 65 -2.25 7.21 10.85
C ARG A 65 -2.42 7.37 9.34
N VAL A 66 -3.32 6.58 8.77
CA VAL A 66 -3.52 6.53 7.31
C VAL A 66 -4.53 7.58 6.85
N PHE A 67 -5.61 7.78 7.59
CA PHE A 67 -6.73 8.63 7.18
C PHE A 67 -6.72 10.00 7.88
N THR A 68 -7.16 11.03 7.16
CA THR A 68 -7.32 12.39 7.70
C THR A 68 -8.50 12.50 8.68
N ASP A 69 -8.67 13.67 9.29
CA ASP A 69 -9.73 13.94 10.28
C ASP A 69 -11.16 13.76 9.75
N THR A 70 -11.32 13.69 8.43
CA THR A 70 -12.58 13.36 7.77
C THR A 70 -13.08 11.96 8.13
N TYR A 71 -12.16 10.98 8.31
CA TYR A 71 -12.52 9.56 8.42
C TYR A 71 -12.11 8.92 9.75
N SER A 72 -11.05 9.44 10.39
CA SER A 72 -10.55 8.93 11.66
C SER A 72 -10.25 10.10 12.58
N LYS A 73 -10.19 9.88 13.90
CA LYS A 73 -9.69 10.88 14.86
C LYS A 73 -8.63 10.25 15.73
N ASP A 74 -7.52 10.97 15.87
CA ASP A 74 -6.48 10.57 16.79
C ASP A 74 -6.78 11.09 18.21
N THR A 75 -7.07 10.17 19.14
CA THR A 75 -7.37 10.48 20.54
C THR A 75 -6.28 10.04 21.51
N ILE A 76 -5.19 9.44 21.01
CA ILE A 76 -4.17 8.82 21.84
C ILE A 76 -3.10 9.85 22.21
N THR A 77 -2.91 10.15 23.50
CA THR A 77 -1.78 10.99 23.95
C THR A 77 -0.67 10.11 24.50
N VAL A 78 0.53 10.25 23.96
CA VAL A 78 1.70 9.47 24.40
C VAL A 78 2.50 10.30 25.40
N THR A 79 2.50 9.91 26.67
CA THR A 79 3.19 10.61 27.77
C THR A 79 4.33 9.81 28.39
N ASN A 80 4.55 8.58 27.92
CA ASN A 80 5.45 7.59 28.51
C ASN A 80 6.56 7.16 27.53
N ALA A 81 7.02 8.08 26.68
CA ALA A 81 8.10 7.85 25.73
C ALA A 81 9.09 9.02 25.70
N GLU A 82 10.39 8.74 25.55
CA GLU A 82 11.41 9.79 25.38
C GLU A 82 11.24 10.53 24.04
N GLN A 83 10.85 9.80 23.00
CA GLN A 83 10.57 10.35 21.68
C GLN A 83 9.30 9.75 21.07
N VAL A 84 8.55 10.58 20.34
CA VAL A 84 7.38 10.16 19.57
C VAL A 84 7.54 10.64 18.12
N ILE A 85 7.36 9.74 17.16
CA ILE A 85 7.39 10.02 15.73
C ILE A 85 6.02 9.75 15.14
N PHE A 86 5.44 10.78 14.52
CA PHE A 86 4.15 10.71 13.82
C PHE A 86 4.39 10.49 12.33
N GLY A 87 3.63 9.59 11.72
CA GLY A 87 3.76 9.28 10.29
C GLY A 87 2.46 8.82 9.66
N GLY A 88 2.42 8.88 8.33
CA GLY A 88 1.24 8.55 7.54
C GLY A 88 0.43 9.78 7.13
N THR A 89 -0.37 9.59 6.08
CA THR A 89 -1.12 10.66 5.40
C THR A 89 -2.05 11.42 6.34
N GLY A 90 -2.53 10.78 7.41
CA GLY A 90 -3.42 11.39 8.39
C GLY A 90 -2.76 12.50 9.22
N TYR A 91 -1.43 12.58 9.23
CA TYR A 91 -0.68 13.66 9.89
C TYR A 91 0.00 14.61 8.89
N ASP A 92 0.73 14.05 7.92
CA ASP A 92 1.49 14.81 6.93
C ASP A 92 1.78 13.95 5.69
N THR A 93 1.86 14.59 4.52
CA THR A 93 2.22 13.94 3.25
C THR A 93 3.72 14.00 2.95
N LYS A 94 4.51 14.79 3.68
CA LYS A 94 5.95 14.98 3.43
C LYS A 94 6.86 14.01 4.20
N ASN A 95 6.31 13.27 5.17
CA ASN A 95 7.10 12.32 5.93
C ASN A 95 7.36 11.04 5.11
N HIS A 96 8.62 10.61 5.09
CA HIS A 96 9.08 9.41 4.40
C HIS A 96 9.87 8.53 5.36
N LEU A 97 9.69 7.21 5.23
CA LEU A 97 10.55 6.26 5.91
C LEU A 97 11.99 6.41 5.42
N PRO A 98 13.01 6.16 6.26
CA PRO A 98 14.38 6.06 5.78
C PRO A 98 14.48 4.93 4.74
N PRO A 99 15.33 5.05 3.72
CA PRO A 99 15.47 4.03 2.68
C PRO A 99 15.67 2.62 3.24
N GLU A 100 16.47 2.45 4.29
CA GLU A 100 16.72 1.14 4.89
C GLU A 100 15.51 0.52 5.60
N VAL A 101 14.53 1.34 6.00
CA VAL A 101 13.24 0.88 6.51
C VAL A 101 12.28 0.66 5.35
N GLU A 102 12.20 1.60 4.41
CA GLU A 102 11.30 1.53 3.25
C GLU A 102 11.58 0.27 2.42
N HIS A 103 12.83 -0.12 2.19
CA HIS A 103 13.21 -1.29 1.41
C HIS A 103 13.39 -2.57 2.25
N SER A 104 12.79 -2.62 3.44
CA SER A 104 12.82 -3.80 4.30
C SER A 104 11.59 -4.68 4.12
N TYR A 105 11.78 -5.98 4.34
CA TYR A 105 10.70 -6.96 4.32
C TYR A 105 9.74 -6.74 5.51
N PRO A 106 8.42 -6.64 5.31
CA PRO A 106 7.46 -6.34 6.38
C PRO A 106 7.41 -7.42 7.47
N ASP A 107 7.38 -7.00 8.74
CA ASP A 107 7.16 -7.90 9.87
C ASP A 107 5.66 -8.25 10.02
N TYR A 108 5.28 -9.43 9.54
CA TYR A 108 3.90 -9.93 9.69
C TYR A 108 3.57 -10.41 11.11
N SER A 109 4.56 -10.54 12.00
CA SER A 109 4.30 -11.02 13.36
C SER A 109 3.45 -10.06 14.19
N ILE A 110 3.45 -8.76 13.83
CA ILE A 110 2.65 -7.75 14.54
C ILE A 110 1.18 -7.71 14.05
N TYR A 111 0.88 -8.32 12.90
CA TYR A 111 -0.48 -8.50 12.38
C TYR A 111 -0.71 -9.94 11.92
N PRO A 112 -0.82 -10.91 12.85
CA PRO A 112 -0.85 -12.32 12.50
C PRO A 112 -2.03 -12.73 11.62
N GLN A 113 -3.14 -11.98 11.68
CA GLN A 113 -4.32 -12.20 10.83
C GLN A 113 -4.05 -12.03 9.32
N PHE A 114 -2.90 -11.48 8.92
CA PHE A 114 -2.56 -11.23 7.52
C PHE A 114 -1.40 -12.10 6.98
N PHE A 115 -0.90 -13.10 7.71
CA PHE A 115 0.29 -13.89 7.33
C PHE A 115 0.25 -14.51 5.91
N GLY A 116 -0.94 -14.81 5.38
CA GLY A 116 -1.13 -15.44 4.07
C GLY A 116 -1.15 -14.48 2.88
N ILE A 117 -0.98 -13.17 3.09
CA ILE A 117 -1.11 -12.16 2.04
C ILE A 117 0.13 -11.26 2.07
N ALA A 118 0.80 -11.10 0.93
CA ALA A 118 1.88 -10.14 0.79
C ALA A 118 1.31 -8.76 0.41
N TYR A 119 1.65 -7.72 1.18
CA TYR A 119 1.27 -6.33 0.90
C TYR A 119 2.49 -5.52 0.49
N GLY A 120 2.36 -4.74 -0.58
CA GLY A 120 3.45 -3.88 -1.01
C GLY A 120 3.10 -2.99 -2.19
N PHE A 121 4.09 -2.14 -2.50
CA PHE A 121 4.07 -1.24 -3.65
C PHE A 121 5.19 -1.68 -4.59
N LEU A 122 4.86 -1.86 -5.87
CA LEU A 122 5.85 -2.04 -6.93
C LEU A 122 6.21 -0.67 -7.54
N SER A 123 5.24 0.23 -7.61
CA SER A 123 5.35 1.60 -8.10
C SER A 123 4.59 2.60 -7.23
N ARG A 124 4.99 3.87 -7.31
CA ARG A 124 4.33 5.01 -6.64
C ARG A 124 4.17 6.18 -7.60
N GLY A 125 3.13 6.98 -7.38
CA GLY A 125 2.77 8.11 -8.23
C GLY A 125 1.66 7.80 -9.24
N CYS A 126 0.94 8.85 -9.67
CA CYS A 126 -0.15 8.72 -10.63
C CYS A 126 -0.29 10.00 -11.49
N PRO A 127 -0.38 9.88 -12.83
CA PRO A 127 -0.44 11.05 -13.70
C PRO A 127 -1.81 11.77 -13.70
N ARG A 128 -2.88 11.11 -13.24
CA ARG A 128 -4.26 11.58 -13.44
C ARG A 128 -4.64 12.85 -12.68
N ASN A 129 -3.89 13.23 -11.64
CA ASN A 129 -4.07 14.48 -10.88
C ASN A 129 -5.53 14.81 -10.55
N CYS A 130 -6.32 13.79 -10.20
CA CYS A 130 -7.73 13.94 -9.89
C CYS A 130 -7.90 14.86 -8.68
N GLY A 131 -8.85 15.81 -8.74
CA GLY A 131 -9.01 16.82 -7.69
C GLY A 131 -9.36 16.27 -6.30
N PHE A 132 -9.95 15.06 -6.24
CA PHE A 132 -10.28 14.35 -5.01
C PHE A 132 -9.14 13.48 -4.47
N CYS A 133 -8.09 13.21 -5.27
CA CYS A 133 -7.09 12.20 -4.97
C CYS A 133 -5.81 12.84 -4.44
N ILE A 134 -5.35 12.38 -3.26
CA ILE A 134 -4.12 12.88 -2.63
C ILE A 134 -2.83 12.33 -3.26
N VAL A 135 -2.92 11.33 -4.13
CA VAL A 135 -1.75 10.63 -4.68
C VAL A 135 -0.84 11.59 -5.45
N SER A 136 -1.37 12.46 -6.31
CA SER A 136 -0.51 13.32 -7.13
C SER A 136 0.28 14.34 -6.31
N SER A 137 -0.28 14.80 -5.18
CA SER A 137 0.41 15.72 -4.27
C SER A 137 1.39 15.00 -3.34
N LYS A 138 1.07 13.78 -2.90
CA LYS A 138 1.88 12.98 -1.97
C LYS A 138 3.02 12.21 -2.66
N GLU A 139 2.74 11.62 -3.81
CA GLU A 139 3.64 10.67 -4.50
C GLU A 139 4.16 11.21 -5.83
N GLY A 140 3.56 12.30 -6.32
CA GLY A 140 3.91 12.93 -7.58
C GLY A 140 3.06 12.48 -8.75
N ARG A 141 3.18 13.24 -9.83
CA ARG A 141 2.42 13.08 -11.09
C ARG A 141 3.08 12.12 -12.09
N LYS A 142 4.16 11.46 -11.69
CA LYS A 142 4.87 10.48 -12.51
C LYS A 142 4.91 9.18 -11.72
N SER A 143 4.36 8.11 -12.29
CA SER A 143 4.51 6.79 -11.70
C SER A 143 5.95 6.29 -11.95
N VAL A 144 6.61 5.82 -10.89
CA VAL A 144 7.97 5.29 -10.94
C VAL A 144 8.03 3.99 -10.14
N LYS A 145 8.88 3.06 -10.61
CA LYS A 145 9.20 1.85 -9.85
C LYS A 145 9.84 2.22 -8.51
N VAL A 146 9.39 1.57 -7.44
CA VAL A 146 9.95 1.74 -6.09
C VAL A 146 10.46 0.45 -5.46
N ALA A 147 10.00 -0.72 -5.92
CA ALA A 147 10.46 -1.99 -5.39
C ALA A 147 10.30 -3.12 -6.41
N ASP A 148 11.10 -4.16 -6.23
CA ASP A 148 10.82 -5.49 -6.81
C ASP A 148 9.91 -6.29 -5.87
N LEU A 149 9.17 -7.25 -6.43
CA LEU A 149 8.26 -8.12 -5.67
C LEU A 149 8.98 -8.87 -4.55
N SER A 150 10.25 -9.24 -4.76
CA SER A 150 11.09 -9.94 -3.79
C SER A 150 11.33 -9.14 -2.49
N GLU A 151 11.11 -7.82 -2.49
CA GLU A 151 11.26 -6.99 -1.29
C GLU A 151 10.16 -7.27 -0.25
N PHE A 152 8.96 -7.68 -0.67
CA PHE A 152 7.82 -7.84 0.24
C PHE A 152 7.04 -9.16 0.09
N TRP A 153 7.40 -10.01 -0.88
CA TRP A 153 6.80 -11.33 -1.07
C TRP A 153 7.80 -12.47 -0.82
N LYS A 154 7.38 -13.46 -0.03
CA LYS A 154 8.08 -14.72 0.28
C LYS A 154 7.09 -15.88 0.20
N TRP A 155 6.58 -16.15 -1.00
CA TRP A 155 5.74 -17.31 -1.30
C TRP A 155 4.33 -17.31 -0.69
N GLN A 156 3.85 -16.15 -0.23
CA GLN A 156 2.45 -16.03 0.16
C GLN A 156 1.54 -16.42 -1.01
N PRO A 157 0.44 -17.15 -0.76
CA PRO A 157 -0.50 -17.56 -1.80
C PRO A 157 -1.22 -16.37 -2.44
N GLU A 158 -1.21 -15.20 -1.80
CA GLU A 158 -1.85 -13.99 -2.27
C GLU A 158 -0.92 -12.78 -2.16
N ILE A 159 -1.05 -11.87 -3.12
CA ILE A 159 -0.35 -10.59 -3.19
C ILE A 159 -1.39 -9.49 -3.36
N LYS A 160 -1.39 -8.50 -2.46
CA LYS A 160 -2.17 -7.28 -2.58
C LYS A 160 -1.26 -6.12 -2.96
N ILE A 161 -1.40 -5.67 -4.19
CA ILE A 161 -0.67 -4.52 -4.76
C ILE A 161 -1.39 -3.23 -4.38
N MET A 162 -0.63 -2.31 -3.81
CA MET A 162 -1.13 -1.04 -3.27
C MET A 162 -0.85 0.15 -4.19
N ASP A 163 -0.22 -0.08 -5.34
CA ASP A 163 0.09 0.93 -6.34
C ASP A 163 -1.14 1.73 -6.75
N ALA A 164 -1.03 3.05 -6.77
CA ALA A 164 -2.13 3.93 -7.21
C ALA A 164 -2.45 3.76 -8.70
N ASN A 165 -1.44 3.45 -9.53
CA ASN A 165 -1.61 3.19 -10.95
C ASN A 165 -0.40 2.43 -11.50
N LEU A 166 -0.41 1.10 -11.39
CA LEU A 166 0.68 0.25 -11.88
C LEU A 166 0.92 0.42 -13.38
N LEU A 167 -0.13 0.50 -14.20
CA LEU A 167 0.00 0.62 -15.67
C LEU A 167 0.62 1.96 -16.11
N ALA A 168 0.60 2.99 -15.25
CA ALA A 168 1.27 4.25 -15.54
C ALA A 168 2.80 4.18 -15.34
N CYS A 169 3.31 3.15 -14.66
CA CYS A 169 4.74 2.99 -14.43
C CYS A 169 5.44 2.57 -15.74
N PRO A 170 6.51 3.24 -16.18
CA PRO A 170 7.26 2.80 -17.37
C PRO A 170 7.77 1.36 -17.28
N ASP A 171 8.07 0.88 -16.06
CA ASP A 171 8.57 -0.48 -15.81
C ASP A 171 7.45 -1.52 -15.59
N HIS A 172 6.18 -1.17 -15.81
CA HIS A 172 5.04 -2.03 -15.47
C HIS A 172 5.11 -3.43 -16.10
N GLU A 173 5.64 -3.58 -17.31
CA GLU A 173 5.76 -4.90 -17.95
C GLU A 173 6.68 -5.84 -17.14
N ASN A 174 7.84 -5.34 -16.71
CA ASN A 174 8.76 -6.09 -15.86
C ASN A 174 8.12 -6.43 -14.51
N LEU A 175 7.41 -5.48 -13.91
CA LEU A 175 6.73 -5.67 -12.62
C LEU A 175 5.59 -6.69 -12.72
N ILE A 176 4.82 -6.69 -13.82
CA ILE A 176 3.77 -7.68 -14.07
C ILE A 176 4.39 -9.06 -14.34
N GLU A 177 5.52 -9.17 -15.03
CA GLU A 177 6.23 -10.44 -15.18
C GLU A 177 6.64 -11.06 -13.83
N GLN A 178 7.07 -10.25 -12.85
CA GLN A 178 7.33 -10.75 -11.50
C GLN A 178 6.06 -11.33 -10.84
N LEU A 179 4.92 -10.66 -11.03
CA LEU A 179 3.63 -11.16 -10.54
C LEU A 179 3.23 -12.48 -11.23
N ILE A 180 3.47 -12.62 -12.52
CA ILE A 180 3.22 -13.87 -13.27
C ILE A 180 4.10 -15.00 -12.70
N GLN A 181 5.39 -14.73 -12.51
CA GLN A 181 6.35 -15.71 -11.99
C GLN A 181 6.02 -16.17 -10.57
N SER A 182 5.44 -15.30 -9.75
CA SER A 182 5.04 -15.64 -8.38
C SER A 182 4.01 -16.77 -8.31
N ARG A 183 3.15 -16.91 -9.34
CA ARG A 183 1.98 -17.80 -9.37
C ARG A 183 0.99 -17.61 -8.20
N ALA A 184 1.14 -16.56 -7.42
CA ALA A 184 0.22 -16.18 -6.36
C ALA A 184 -1.03 -15.53 -6.94
N TRP A 185 -2.11 -15.53 -6.17
CA TRP A 185 -3.29 -14.75 -6.49
C TRP A 185 -3.03 -13.26 -6.28
N VAL A 186 -3.31 -12.44 -7.29
CA VAL A 186 -3.02 -10.99 -7.25
C VAL A 186 -4.31 -10.20 -7.13
N ASP A 187 -4.32 -9.24 -6.21
CA ASP A 187 -5.32 -8.20 -6.02
C ASP A 187 -4.67 -6.83 -6.22
N PHE A 188 -5.09 -6.12 -7.27
CA PHE A 188 -4.64 -4.75 -7.55
C PHE A 188 -5.48 -3.74 -6.77
N SER A 189 -5.32 -3.65 -5.45
CA SER A 189 -6.28 -3.00 -4.54
C SER A 189 -6.79 -1.60 -4.90
N GLN A 190 -5.99 -0.75 -5.57
CA GLN A 190 -6.41 0.60 -5.98
C GLN A 190 -7.04 0.66 -7.39
N GLY A 191 -6.98 -0.44 -8.13
CA GLY A 191 -7.50 -0.57 -9.49
C GLY A 191 -6.45 -0.28 -10.55
N LEU A 192 -6.79 -0.64 -11.78
CA LEU A 192 -6.00 -0.31 -12.97
C LEU A 192 -6.65 0.86 -13.73
N ASP A 193 -5.86 1.63 -14.48
CA ASP A 193 -6.40 2.68 -15.36
C ASP A 193 -6.77 2.08 -16.71
N ILE A 194 -8.09 1.93 -16.96
CA ILE A 194 -8.62 1.34 -18.21
C ILE A 194 -8.15 2.11 -19.46
N ARG A 195 -7.83 3.40 -19.33
CA ARG A 195 -7.37 4.24 -20.44
C ARG A 195 -5.96 3.87 -20.91
N LEU A 196 -5.17 3.20 -20.05
CA LEU A 196 -3.81 2.75 -20.34
C LEU A 196 -3.76 1.32 -20.87
N VAL A 197 -4.90 0.64 -20.97
CA VAL A 197 -4.99 -0.70 -21.52
C VAL A 197 -4.63 -0.71 -23.02
N ASN A 198 -3.71 -1.61 -23.36
CA ASN A 198 -3.30 -1.91 -24.73
C ASN A 198 -3.12 -3.44 -24.91
N ARG A 199 -2.75 -3.87 -26.11
CA ARG A 199 -2.59 -5.30 -26.42
C ARG A 199 -1.51 -5.96 -25.56
N ASP A 200 -0.40 -5.26 -25.33
CA ASP A 200 0.79 -5.81 -24.69
C ASP A 200 0.54 -6.01 -23.19
N ASN A 201 0.05 -4.99 -22.49
CA ASN A 201 -0.23 -5.11 -21.07
C ASN A 201 -1.43 -6.02 -20.76
N VAL A 202 -2.44 -6.12 -21.63
CA VAL A 202 -3.52 -7.12 -21.46
C VAL A 202 -2.99 -8.53 -21.66
N SER A 203 -2.08 -8.75 -22.62
CA SER A 203 -1.43 -10.06 -22.79
C SER A 203 -0.69 -10.49 -21.52
N LEU A 204 -0.03 -9.56 -20.83
CA LEU A 204 0.60 -9.82 -19.54
C LEU A 204 -0.44 -10.06 -18.43
N LEU A 205 -1.46 -9.21 -18.30
CA LEU A 205 -2.51 -9.35 -17.28
C LEU A 205 -3.26 -10.69 -17.41
N ASN A 206 -3.47 -11.19 -18.63
CA ASN A 206 -4.09 -12.50 -18.89
C ASN A 206 -3.29 -13.69 -18.31
N ARG A 207 -1.99 -13.50 -18.07
CA ARG A 207 -1.10 -14.52 -17.47
C ARG A 207 -1.02 -14.41 -15.95
N VAL A 208 -1.48 -13.29 -15.36
CA VAL A 208 -1.54 -13.11 -13.91
C VAL A 208 -2.75 -13.86 -13.35
N ARG A 209 -2.60 -14.52 -12.20
CA ARG A 209 -3.73 -15.11 -11.48
C ARG A 209 -4.47 -14.03 -10.71
N ILE A 210 -5.30 -13.27 -11.40
CA ILE A 210 -6.02 -12.14 -10.79
C ILE A 210 -7.29 -12.65 -10.09
N LYS A 211 -7.51 -12.26 -8.83
CA LYS A 211 -8.77 -12.59 -8.11
C LYS A 211 -9.97 -11.86 -8.69
N ALA A 212 -9.81 -10.54 -8.86
CA ALA A 212 -10.78 -9.65 -9.47
C ALA A 212 -10.03 -8.48 -10.10
N VAL A 213 -10.49 -8.03 -11.27
CA VAL A 213 -9.98 -6.82 -11.89
C VAL A 213 -11.00 -5.72 -11.63
N HIS A 214 -10.54 -4.62 -11.06
CA HIS A 214 -11.29 -3.37 -10.99
C HIS A 214 -10.51 -2.26 -11.68
N PHE A 215 -11.27 -1.35 -12.28
CA PHE A 215 -10.72 -0.20 -13.01
C PHE A 215 -11.15 1.11 -12.34
N ALA A 216 -10.23 2.06 -12.26
CA ALA A 216 -10.50 3.40 -11.76
C ALA A 216 -11.22 4.24 -12.83
N TRP A 217 -12.51 4.53 -12.60
CA TRP A 217 -13.29 5.43 -13.47
C TRP A 217 -12.99 6.90 -13.13
N ASP A 218 -12.84 7.23 -11.84
CA ASP A 218 -12.51 8.57 -11.28
C ASP A 218 -13.53 9.69 -11.55
N ASN A 219 -14.06 9.79 -12.78
CA ASN A 219 -15.06 10.75 -13.20
C ASN A 219 -16.21 10.03 -13.92
N PRO A 220 -17.42 9.97 -13.34
CA PRO A 220 -18.57 9.29 -13.97
C PRO A 220 -19.03 9.95 -15.27
N ASP A 221 -18.69 11.22 -15.51
CA ASP A 221 -19.05 11.94 -16.73
C ASP A 221 -18.13 11.60 -17.92
N GLU A 222 -17.03 10.86 -17.69
CA GLU A 222 -16.11 10.46 -18.75
C GLU A 222 -16.61 9.18 -19.44
N ASP A 223 -16.81 9.24 -20.76
CA ASP A 223 -17.14 8.05 -21.55
C ASP A 223 -15.91 7.17 -21.75
N LEU A 224 -15.91 6.02 -21.06
CA LEU A 224 -14.85 5.01 -21.15
C LEU A 224 -15.25 3.77 -21.96
N THR A 225 -16.41 3.78 -22.61
CA THR A 225 -17.00 2.62 -23.29
C THR A 225 -16.02 1.98 -24.28
N GLY A 226 -15.37 2.80 -25.11
CA GLY A 226 -14.41 2.31 -26.10
C GLY A 226 -13.19 1.62 -25.48
N TYR A 227 -12.73 2.07 -24.31
CA TYR A 227 -11.61 1.44 -23.61
C TYR A 227 -12.03 0.10 -22.97
N PHE A 228 -13.23 0.04 -22.40
CA PHE A 228 -13.78 -1.20 -21.88
C PHE A 228 -14.04 -2.23 -22.98
N GLN A 229 -14.58 -1.82 -24.14
CA GLN A 229 -14.76 -2.71 -25.28
C GLN A 229 -13.42 -3.30 -25.73
N ARG A 230 -12.39 -2.45 -25.87
CA ARG A 230 -11.03 -2.91 -26.19
C ARG A 230 -10.52 -3.94 -25.17
N PHE A 231 -10.71 -3.69 -23.87
CA PHE A 231 -10.30 -4.64 -22.84
C PHE A 231 -11.04 -5.97 -22.96
N LEU A 232 -12.36 -5.94 -23.18
CA LEU A 232 -13.20 -7.13 -23.35
C LEU A 232 -12.77 -7.96 -24.58
N ASP A 233 -12.40 -7.30 -25.68
CA ASP A 233 -11.93 -7.96 -26.90
C ASP A 233 -10.58 -8.68 -26.71
N LEU A 234 -9.76 -8.24 -25.75
CA LEU A 234 -8.39 -8.71 -25.53
C LEU A 234 -8.24 -9.63 -24.30
N THR A 235 -9.15 -9.52 -23.32
CA THR A 235 -9.00 -10.17 -22.02
C THR A 235 -9.41 -11.63 -22.05
N ALA A 236 -8.61 -12.46 -21.39
CA ALA A 236 -8.94 -13.86 -21.06
C ALA A 236 -9.35 -14.02 -19.59
N ILE A 237 -9.38 -12.91 -18.83
CA ILE A 237 -9.71 -12.91 -17.41
C ILE A 237 -11.21 -13.14 -17.25
N LYS A 238 -11.57 -14.28 -16.68
CA LYS A 238 -12.97 -14.64 -16.43
C LYS A 238 -13.48 -13.91 -15.19
N ALA A 239 -14.68 -13.33 -15.27
CA ALA A 239 -15.38 -12.85 -14.10
C ALA A 239 -15.63 -14.03 -13.14
N ALA A 240 -15.07 -14.00 -11.94
CA ALA A 240 -15.42 -14.97 -10.91
C ALA A 240 -16.88 -14.73 -10.47
N ALA A 241 -17.67 -15.81 -10.34
CA ALA A 241 -19.08 -15.77 -9.93
C ALA A 241 -19.31 -15.23 -8.50
N SER A 242 -18.25 -14.90 -7.78
CA SER A 242 -18.26 -14.31 -6.45
C SER A 242 -17.46 -12.99 -6.47
N GLY A 243 -18.16 -11.90 -6.79
CA GLY A 243 -17.72 -10.54 -6.45
C GLY A 243 -16.79 -9.83 -7.44
N ALA A 244 -16.66 -10.29 -8.68
CA ALA A 244 -15.98 -9.49 -9.71
C ALA A 244 -16.83 -8.26 -10.06
N TYR A 245 -16.50 -7.09 -9.48
CA TYR A 245 -17.01 -5.81 -9.95
C TYR A 245 -16.33 -5.46 -11.28
N MET A 246 -16.76 -6.12 -12.34
CA MET A 246 -16.68 -5.52 -13.66
C MET A 246 -17.73 -4.41 -13.65
N CYS A 247 -17.32 -3.14 -13.50
CA CYS A 247 -18.20 -2.02 -13.82
C CYS A 247 -18.43 -2.04 -15.34
N LEU A 248 -19.28 -2.96 -15.79
CA LEU A 248 -19.96 -2.87 -17.06
C LEU A 248 -21.10 -1.88 -16.85
N PRO A 249 -21.14 -0.72 -17.52
CA PRO A 249 -22.37 0.03 -17.64
C PRO A 249 -23.28 -0.77 -18.59
N THR A 250 -23.94 -1.81 -18.07
CA THR A 250 -25.16 -2.29 -18.71
C THR A 250 -26.19 -1.19 -18.51
N MET A 251 -26.53 -0.52 -19.62
CA MET A 251 -27.76 0.25 -19.73
C MET A 251 -28.89 -0.53 -19.03
N ALA A 252 -29.57 0.13 -18.09
CA ALA A 252 -30.69 -0.36 -17.27
C ALA A 252 -30.37 -1.18 -15.99
N ALA A 253 -29.93 -0.51 -14.91
CA ALA A 253 -30.38 -0.70 -13.51
C ALA A 253 -29.60 0.27 -12.57
N PRO A 254 -30.17 0.72 -11.44
CA PRO A 254 -29.91 2.05 -10.88
C PRO A 254 -28.52 2.22 -10.26
N MET A 255 -27.96 3.42 -10.48
CA MET A 255 -26.79 4.03 -9.83
C MET A 255 -26.93 4.07 -8.30
N ASN A 256 -26.88 2.93 -7.62
CA ASN A 256 -26.90 2.86 -6.16
C ASN A 256 -26.07 1.66 -5.70
N ARG A 257 -24.74 1.77 -5.82
CA ARG A 257 -23.73 1.12 -4.97
C ARG A 257 -22.34 1.60 -5.39
N ILE A 258 -22.15 2.92 -5.30
CA ILE A 258 -20.83 3.50 -5.16
C ILE A 258 -20.48 3.28 -3.69
N TYR A 259 -19.69 2.25 -3.39
CA TYR A 259 -19.00 2.21 -2.10
C TYR A 259 -17.85 3.20 -2.19
N THR A 260 -18.15 4.46 -1.88
CA THR A 260 -17.15 5.39 -1.38
C THR A 260 -16.55 4.78 -0.12
N ALA A 261 -15.26 4.47 -0.15
CA ALA A 261 -14.47 4.38 1.07
C ALA A 261 -14.30 5.78 1.67
#